data_AF-A0A858SU91-F1
#
_entry.id   AF-A0A858SU91-F1
#
_cell.length_a   1.000
_cell.length_b   1.000
_cell.length_c   1.000
_cell.angle_alpha   90.00
_cell.angle_beta   90.00
_cell.angle_gamma   90.00
#
_symmetry.space_group_name_H-M   'P 1'
#
loop_
_entity.id
_entity.type
_entity.pdbx_description
1 polymer ?
#
loop_
_entity_poly.entity_id
_entity_poly.type
_entity_poly.pdbx_seq_one_letter_code
_entity_poly.pdbx_strand_id
1 'polypeptide(L)' 'MKPIVNRLTDAVEKRVRFNRTYNELRRMDRRTGWDLDMFPEDALKTAHAHVYGR' A
#
# COMPACT_ATOMS: atom_id res chain seq x y z
N MET A 1 5.92 -30.55 -0.78
CA MET A 1 6.02 -29.51 0.27
C MET A 1 6.77 -28.28 -0.25
N LYS A 2 6.09 -27.32 -0.89
CA LYS A 2 6.52 -25.92 -1.02
C LYS A 2 5.44 -24.85 -0.71
N PRO A 3 4.26 -25.16 -0.12
CA PRO A 3 3.23 -24.13 0.03
C PRO A 3 3.54 -23.11 1.13
N ILE A 4 4.30 -23.50 2.16
CA ILE A 4 4.58 -22.60 3.30
C ILE A 4 5.58 -21.51 2.91
N VAL A 5 6.68 -21.87 2.24
CA VAL A 5 7.68 -20.91 1.79
C VAL A 5 7.08 -19.92 0.79
N ASN A 6 6.31 -20.41 -0.19
CA ASN A 6 5.63 -19.54 -1.15
C ASN A 6 4.65 -18.57 -0.45
N ARG A 7 3.83 -19.06 0.50
CA ARG A 7 2.92 -18.20 1.27
C ARG A 7 3.65 -17.13 2.09
N LEU A 8 4.81 -17.47 2.66
CA LEU A 8 5.63 -16.51 3.41
C LEU A 8 6.22 -15.45 2.47
N THR A 9 6.75 -15.85 1.32
CA THR A 9 7.24 -14.92 0.29
C THR A 9 6.13 -13.99 -0.18
N ASP A 10 4.95 -14.52 -0.49
CA ASP A 10 3.78 -13.73 -0.91
C ASP A 10 3.35 -12.73 0.18
N ALA A 11 3.37 -13.15 1.45
CA ALA A 11 3.03 -12.28 2.58
C ALA A 11 4.03 -11.13 2.74
N VAL A 12 5.33 -11.42 2.61
CA VAL A 12 6.40 -10.41 2.65
C VAL A 12 6.27 -9.45 1.47
N GLU A 13 6.04 -9.94 0.26
CA GLU A 13 5.83 -9.09 -0.92
C GLU A 13 4.64 -8.15 -0.74
N LYS A 14 3.51 -8.66 -0.25
CA LYS A 14 2.34 -7.81 0.07
C LYS A 14 2.71 -6.75 1.12
N ARG A 15 3.44 -7.11 2.16
CA ARG A 15 3.88 -6.17 3.20
C ARG A 15 4.77 -5.07 2.65
N VAL A 16 5.72 -5.42 1.77
CA VAL A 16 6.62 -4.46 1.12
C VAL A 16 5.85 -3.53 0.21
N ARG A 17 4.94 -4.06 -0.63
CA ARG A 17 4.08 -3.25 -1.49
C ARG A 17 3.21 -2.29 -0.68
N PHE A 18 2.60 -2.77 0.40
CA PHE A 18 1.80 -1.94 1.29
C PHE A 18 2.61 -0.80 1.88
N ASN A 19 3.78 -1.09 2.46
CA ASN A 19 4.63 -0.06 3.06
C ASN A 19 5.10 0.95 2.02
N ARG A 20 5.42 0.51 0.80
CA ARG A 20 5.81 1.39 -0.29
C ARG A 20 4.66 2.34 -0.67
N THR A 21 3.49 1.79 -1.00
CA THR A 21 2.31 2.56 -1.38
C THR A 21 1.89 3.53 -0.28
N TYR A 22 1.87 3.07 0.98
CA TYR A 22 1.56 3.93 2.12
C TYR A 22 2.53 5.11 2.24
N ASN A 23 3.83 4.86 2.14
CA ASN A 23 4.83 5.92 2.26
C ASN A 23 4.82 6.89 1.07
N GLU A 24 4.57 6.39 -0.15
CA GLU A 24 4.42 7.22 -1.35
C GLU A 24 3.21 8.16 -1.20
N LEU A 25 2.05 7.64 -0.81
CA LEU A 25 0.85 8.44 -0.59
C LEU A 25 0.99 9.39 0.61
N ARG A 26 1.61 8.95 1.72
CA ARG A 26 1.80 9.78 2.92
C ARG A 26 2.78 10.93 2.68
N ARG A 27 3.77 10.74 1.79
CA ARG A 27 4.76 11.78 1.44
C ARG A 27 4.35 12.59 0.21
N MET A 28 3.17 12.31 -0.35
CA MET A 28 2.63 13.10 -1.45
C MET A 28 2.46 14.54 -1.00
N ASP A 29 2.87 15.46 -1.87
CA ASP A 29 2.66 16.87 -1.60
C ASP A 29 1.15 17.15 -1.58
N ARG A 30 0.73 18.08 -0.72
CA ARG A 30 -0.68 18.35 -0.49
C ARG A 30 -1.38 18.79 -1.77
N ARG A 31 -0.72 19.55 -2.65
CA ARG A 31 -1.27 20.03 -3.93
C ARG A 31 -1.56 18.88 -4.88
N THR A 32 -0.63 17.96 -5.07
CA THR A 32 -0.90 16.73 -5.84
C THR A 32 -2.04 15.93 -5.21
N GLY A 33 -2.11 15.88 -3.89
CA GLY A 33 -3.23 15.26 -3.18
C GLY A 33 -4.58 15.90 -3.49
N TRP A 34 -4.66 17.23 -3.60
CA TRP A 34 -5.87 17.94 -4.06
C TRP A 34 -6.21 17.63 -5.52
N ASP A 35 -5.21 17.65 -6.41
CA ASP A 35 -5.41 17.40 -7.84
C ASP A 35 -5.90 15.97 -8.12
N LEU A 36 -5.48 15.01 -7.30
CA LEU A 36 -5.85 13.59 -7.42
C LEU A 36 -7.02 13.18 -6.53
N ASP A 37 -7.54 14.07 -5.68
CA ASP A 37 -8.48 13.73 -4.59
C ASP A 37 -7.96 12.56 -3.72
N MET A 38 -6.65 12.54 -3.48
CA MET A 38 -5.94 11.52 -2.71
C MET A 38 -5.16 12.17 -1.59
N PHE A 39 -5.77 12.22 -0.41
CA PHE A 39 -5.17 12.87 0.74
C PHE A 39 -4.21 11.92 1.49
N PRO A 40 -3.09 12.44 2.06
CA PRO A 40 -2.20 11.65 2.92
C PRO A 40 -2.91 10.95 4.08
N GLU A 41 -4.01 11.53 4.57
CA GLU A 41 -4.89 10.99 5.60
C GLU A 41 -5.54 9.67 5.16
N ASP A 42 -5.87 9.54 3.87
CA ASP A 42 -6.45 8.33 3.28
C ASP A 42 -5.40 7.31 2.83
N ALA A 43 -4.11 7.65 2.90
CA ALA A 43 -3.01 6.80 2.46
C ALA A 43 -3.09 5.37 3.03
N LEU A 44 -3.49 5.24 4.31
CA LEU A 44 -3.64 3.94 4.96
C LEU A 44 -4.73 3.09 4.31
N LYS A 45 -5.92 3.68 4.13
CA LYS A 45 -7.10 3.02 3.58
C LYS A 45 -6.87 2.63 2.13
N THR A 46 -6.30 3.54 1.34
CA THR A 46 -5.96 3.32 -0.06
C THR A 46 -4.88 2.26 -0.23
N ALA A 47 -3.79 2.32 0.53
CA ALA A 47 -2.74 1.31 0.48
C ALA A 47 -3.25 -0.08 0.87
N HIS A 48 -4.14 -0.16 1.88
CA HIS A 48 -4.76 -1.42 2.27
C HIS A 48 -5.63 -2.00 1.16
N ALA A 49 -6.55 -1.18 0.61
CA ALA A 49 -7.44 -1.59 -0.48
C ALA A 49 -6.68 -2.02 -1.74
N HIS A 50 -5.58 -1.33 -2.07
CA HIS A 50 -4.75 -1.64 -3.23
C HIS A 50 -4.02 -3.00 -3.11
N VAL A 51 -3.50 -3.33 -1.93
CA VAL A 51 -2.63 -4.50 -1.73
C VAL A 51 -3.39 -5.74 -1.27
N TYR A 52 -4.37 -5.56 -0.40
CA TYR A 52 -5.11 -6.67 0.23
C TYR A 52 -6.52 -6.84 -0.36
N GLY A 53 -6.97 -5.89 -1.19
CA GLY A 53 -8.35 -5.85 -1.66
C GLY A 53 -9.29 -5.19 -0.65
N ARG A 54 -10.57 -5.15 -1.00
CA ARG A 54 -11.65 -4.62 -0.18
C ARG A 54 -12.29 -5.72 0.65
#